data_AF-A0A485B3F8-F1
#
_entry.id   AF-A0A485B3F8-F1
#
_cell.length_a   1.000
_cell.length_b   1.000
_cell.length_c   1.000
_cell.angle_alpha   90.00
_cell.angle_beta   90.00
_cell.angle_gamma   90.00
#
_symmetry.space_group_name_H-M   'P 1'
#
loop_
_entity.id
_entity.type
_entity.pdbx_description
1 polymer ?
#
loop_
_entity_poly.entity_id
_entity_poly.type
_entity_poly.pdbx_seq_one_letter_code
_entity_poly.pdbx_strand_id
1 'polypeptide(L)' 'MPEENVVVFARVYKNQRVLVAINRGEACEVVVEDSPLLDVGEWQLKEGSGALHDGVLTLPAISACVWFSRQG' A
#
# COMPACT_ATOMS: atom_id res chain seq x y z
N MET A 1 6.87 14.74 9.13
CA MET A 1 6.43 13.39 9.60
C MET A 1 6.30 12.46 8.40
N PRO A 2 6.40 11.13 8.51
CA PRO A 2 6.25 10.20 7.37
C PRO A 2 4.99 10.50 6.54
N GLU A 3 3.90 10.87 7.22
CA GLU A 3 2.60 11.22 6.65
C GLU A 3 2.62 12.44 5.70
N GLU A 4 3.61 13.33 5.81
CA GLU A 4 3.76 14.48 4.89
C GLU A 4 4.45 14.08 3.58
N ASN A 5 5.14 12.93 3.57
CA ASN A 5 5.92 12.45 2.43
C ASN A 5 5.35 11.17 1.81
N VAL A 6 4.41 10.54 2.49
CA VAL A 6 3.76 9.31 2.02
C VAL A 6 2.32 9.59 1.65
N VAL A 7 1.95 9.21 0.42
CA VAL A 7 0.55 9.17 -0.01
C VAL A 7 0.17 7.71 -0.23
N VAL A 8 -0.87 7.27 0.46
CA VAL A 8 -1.46 5.94 0.31
C VAL A 8 -2.90 6.08 -0.18
N PHE A 9 -3.26 5.37 -1.23
CA PHE A 9 -4.64 5.31 -1.69
C PHE A 9 -4.98 3.97 -2.31
N ALA A 10 -6.25 3.59 -2.20
CA ALA A 10 -6.79 2.39 -2.82
C ALA A 10 -7.70 2.73 -4.01
N ARG A 11 -7.68 1.91 -5.04
CA ARG A 11 -8.63 1.92 -6.15
C ARG A 11 -9.37 0.60 -6.19
N VAL A 12 -10.69 0.67 -6.28
CA VAL A 12 -11.57 -0.50 -6.36
C VAL A 12 -12.32 -0.45 -7.69
N TYR A 13 -12.32 -1.57 -8.41
CA TYR A 13 -13.12 -1.74 -9.62
C TYR A 13 -13.63 -3.19 -9.68
N LYS A 14 -14.95 -3.36 -9.59
CA LYS A 14 -15.59 -4.68 -9.44
C LYS A 14 -14.97 -5.43 -8.25
N ASN A 15 -14.46 -6.64 -8.45
CA ASN A 15 -13.79 -7.45 -7.43
C ASN A 15 -12.26 -7.26 -7.39
N GLN A 16 -11.74 -6.25 -8.08
CA GLN A 16 -10.31 -5.93 -8.09
C GLN A 16 -10.02 -4.74 -7.21
N ARG A 17 -8.93 -4.82 -6.46
CA ARG A 17 -8.43 -3.78 -5.57
C ARG A 17 -6.96 -3.55 -5.85
N VAL A 18 -6.57 -2.29 -5.89
CA VAL A 18 -5.19 -1.84 -6.09
C VAL A 18 -4.85 -0.89 -4.96
N LEU A 19 -3.81 -1.20 -4.20
CA LEU A 19 -3.23 -0.30 -3.21
C LEU A 19 -1.99 0.36 -3.82
N VAL A 20 -1.89 1.67 -3.71
CA VAL A 20 -0.75 2.44 -4.17
C VAL A 20 -0.18 3.21 -2.99
N ALA A 21 1.12 3.07 -2.77
CA ALA A 21 1.87 3.87 -1.81
C ALA A 21 3.02 4.58 -2.53
N ILE A 22 3.11 5.89 -2.34
CA ILE A 22 4.19 6.73 -2.88
C ILE A 22 4.88 7.39 -1.71
N ASN A 23 6.16 7.11 -1.52
CA ASN A 23 7.02 7.77 -0.55
C ASN A 23 8.00 8.68 -1.29
N ARG A 24 8.01 9.98 -0.99
CA ARG A 24 8.99 10.95 -1.53
C ARG A 24 10.10 11.32 -0.55
N GLY A 25 10.12 10.71 0.63
CA GLY A 25 11.10 10.98 1.69
C GLY A 25 12.07 9.82 1.89
N GLU A 26 12.62 9.76 3.11
CA GLU A 26 13.45 8.66 3.60
C GLU A 26 12.66 7.35 3.74
N ALA A 27 13.37 6.23 3.85
CA ALA A 27 12.74 4.94 4.12
C ALA A 27 11.95 5.00 5.44
N CYS A 28 10.72 4.49 5.43
CA CYS A 28 9.81 4.62 6.56
C CYS A 28 8.79 3.49 6.64
N GLU A 29 8.14 3.42 7.79
CA GLU A 29 6.96 2.60 8.02
C GLU A 29 5.72 3.47 8.17
N VAL A 30 4.60 3.03 7.60
CA VAL A 30 3.31 3.70 7.70
C VAL A 30 2.25 2.68 8.07
N VAL A 31 1.53 2.95 9.15
CA VAL A 31 0.35 2.17 9.53
C VAL A 31 -0.81 2.63 8.66
N VAL A 32 -1.48 1.69 8.01
CA VAL A 32 -2.70 1.95 7.26
C VAL A 32 -3.88 1.56 8.13
N GLU A 33 -4.79 2.49 8.37
CA GLU A 33 -5.97 2.24 9.20
C GLU A 33 -6.84 1.12 8.61
N ASP A 34 -7.49 0.37 9.50
CA ASP A 34 -8.46 -0.66 9.12
C ASP A 34 -9.56 -0.05 8.25
N SER A 35 -9.70 -0.59 7.04
CA SER A 35 -10.66 -0.10 6.05
C SER A 35 -11.29 -1.25 5.28
N PRO A 36 -12.61 -1.20 5.00
CA PRO A 36 -13.25 -2.14 4.09
C PRO A 36 -12.64 -2.15 2.68
N LEU A 37 -11.87 -1.10 2.31
CA LEU A 37 -11.12 -1.02 1.06
C LEU A 37 -9.84 -1.88 1.06
N LEU A 38 -9.36 -2.27 2.24
CA LEU A 38 -8.15 -3.05 2.44
C LEU A 38 -8.41 -4.49 2.90
N ASP A 39 -9.63 -4.78 3.32
CA ASP A 39 -10.11 -6.12 3.68
C ASP A 39 -10.14 -7.06 2.46
N VAL A 40 -9.05 -7.78 2.25
CA VAL A 40 -8.86 -8.78 1.21
C VAL A 40 -8.05 -9.94 1.76
N GLY A 41 -8.17 -11.13 1.14
CA GLY A 41 -7.44 -12.31 1.60
C GLY A 41 -5.92 -12.17 1.49
N GLU A 42 -5.42 -11.61 0.38
CA GLU A 42 -3.98 -11.40 0.18
C GLU A 42 -3.72 -10.21 -0.75
N TRP A 43 -2.67 -9.44 -0.42
CA TRP A 43 -2.11 -8.40 -1.26
C TRP A 43 -0.84 -8.91 -1.95
N GLN A 44 -0.81 -8.84 -3.28
CA GLN A 44 0.37 -9.22 -4.06
C GLN A 44 1.09 -7.97 -4.56
N LEU A 45 2.37 -7.81 -4.20
CA LEU A 45 3.21 -6.76 -4.76
C LEU A 45 3.36 -6.97 -6.27
N LYS A 46 3.12 -5.92 -7.04
CA LYS A 46 3.28 -5.92 -8.51
C LYS A 46 4.36 -4.96 -8.99
N GLU A 47 4.55 -3.84 -8.32
CA GLU A 47 5.58 -2.85 -8.64
C GLU A 47 6.22 -2.32 -7.36
N GLY A 48 7.52 -1.99 -7.45
CA GLY A 48 8.31 -1.49 -6.32
C GLY A 48 8.92 -2.60 -5.47
N SER A 49 9.44 -2.22 -4.31
CA SER A 49 10.15 -3.12 -3.37
C SER A 49 9.71 -2.93 -1.91
N GLY A 50 8.55 -2.33 -1.69
CA GLY A 50 7.93 -2.19 -0.38
C GLY A 50 7.26 -3.49 0.09
N ALA A 51 6.99 -3.54 1.38
CA ALA A 51 6.25 -4.64 2.00
C ALA A 51 4.93 -4.14 2.59
N LEU A 52 3.93 -5.02 2.63
CA LEU A 52 2.69 -4.81 3.38
C LEU A 52 2.45 -6.05 4.24
N HIS A 53 2.48 -5.87 5.56
CA HIS A 53 2.23 -6.95 6.52
C HIS A 53 1.43 -6.41 7.70
N ASP A 54 0.34 -7.08 8.04
CA ASP A 54 -0.52 -6.74 9.19
C ASP A 54 -0.88 -5.24 9.27
N GLY A 55 -1.26 -4.66 8.13
CA GLY A 55 -1.64 -3.23 8.03
C GLY A 55 -0.47 -2.25 8.06
N VAL A 56 0.77 -2.72 8.12
CA VAL A 56 1.98 -1.88 8.10
C VAL A 56 2.64 -1.92 6.74
N LEU A 57 2.84 -0.75 6.13
CA LEU A 57 3.62 -0.55 4.93
C LEU A 57 5.07 -0.23 5.28
N THR A 58 6.02 -1.01 4.77
CA THR A 58 7.45 -0.67 4.80
C THR A 58 7.86 -0.16 3.42
N LEU A 59 8.26 1.11 3.33
CA LEU A 59 8.54 1.80 2.06
C LEU A 59 10.01 2.22 1.99
N PRO A 60 10.74 1.88 0.91
CA PRO A 60 12.06 2.45 0.65
C PRO A 60 12.00 3.98 0.46
N ALA A 61 13.15 4.63 0.60
CA ALA A 61 13.29 6.05 0.26
C ALA A 61 12.97 6.27 -1.22
N ILE A 62 12.23 7.35 -1.53
CA ILE A 62 11.84 7.74 -2.89
C ILE A 62 11.34 6.53 -3.71
N SER A 63 10.13 6.07 -3.41
CA SER A 63 9.58 4.85 -3.98
C SER A 63 8.10 4.97 -4.34
N ALA A 64 7.68 4.13 -5.28
CA ALA A 64 6.28 3.86 -5.56
C ALA A 64 6.08 2.34 -5.52
N CYS A 65 5.12 1.89 -4.72
CA CYS A 65 4.79 0.49 -4.58
C CYS A 65 3.31 0.28 -4.91
N VAL A 66 3.03 -0.79 -5.65
CA VAL A 66 1.68 -1.14 -6.07
C VAL A 66 1.39 -2.57 -5.68
N TRP A 67 0.32 -2.76 -4.93
CA TRP A 67 -0.21 -4.09 -4.61
C TRP A 67 -1.54 -4.30 -5.28
N PHE A 68 -1.77 -5.53 -5.72
CA PHE A 68 -3.00 -5.96 -6.34
C PHE A 68 -3.65 -7.07 -5.50
N SER A 69 -4.98 -7.03 -5.40
CA SER A 69 -5.77 -8.12 -4.88
C SER A 69 -7.03 -8.33 -5.71
N ARG A 70 -7.45 -9.59 -5.83
CA ARG A 70 -8.73 -9.96 -6.43
C ARG A 70 -9.46 -10.86 -5.46
N GLN A 71 -10.67 -10.47 -5.08
CA GLN A 71 -11.55 -11.36 -4.34
C GLN A 71 -12.17 -12.35 -5.34
N GLY A 72 -11.90 -13.64 -5.10
CA GLY A 72 -12.44 -14.78 -5.85
C GLY A 72 -13.89 -15.03 -5.53
#